data_AF-A0A7C8KAK8-F1
#
_entry.id   AF-A0A7C8KAK8-F1
#
_cell.length_a   1.000
_cell.length_b   1.000
_cell.length_c   1.000
_cell.angle_alpha   90.00
_cell.angle_beta   90.00
_cell.angle_gamma   90.00
#
_symmetry.space_group_name_H-M   'P 1'
#
loop_
_entity.id
_entity.type
_entity.pdbx_description
1 polymer ?
#
loop_
_entity_poly.entity_id
_entity_poly.type
_entity_poly.pdbx_seq_one_letter_code
_entity_poly.pdbx_strand_id
1 'polypeptide(L)'
;MSLTYHRLGYLQRGYIPRLFIHGKHRRYGFGIQVLEDCGETLENGWHPGTKKLARIALAKIHEGGVLHRDISLRNINYDLQNTLFPLRIVDLGEATLDTELVTGEAMQPELKQLEELRPIA
;
A
#
# COMPACT_ATOMS: atom_id res chain seq x y z
N MET A 1 -5.79 -0.30 -14.58
CA MET A 1 -4.94 -0.03 -13.39
C MET A 1 -3.50 0.42 -13.70
N SER A 2 -2.79 -0.03 -14.75
CA SER A 2 -1.35 0.30 -14.91
C SER A 2 -0.99 1.79 -15.12
N LEU A 3 -1.94 2.65 -15.48
CA LEU A 3 -1.71 4.09 -15.74
C LEU A 3 -1.81 4.95 -14.49
N THR A 4 -2.11 4.41 -13.32
CA THR A 4 -2.33 5.24 -12.12
C THR A 4 -1.17 5.13 -11.13
N TYR A 5 -0.49 3.98 -11.08
CA TYR A 5 0.63 3.73 -10.15
C TYR A 5 1.83 4.69 -10.35
N HIS A 6 2.13 5.10 -11.60
CA HIS A 6 3.22 6.05 -11.87
C HIS A 6 2.97 7.43 -11.27
N ARG A 7 1.71 7.82 -11.05
CA ARG A 7 1.34 9.10 -10.42
C ARG A 7 1.68 9.13 -8.93
N LEU A 8 1.91 7.96 -8.34
CA LEU A 8 2.25 7.81 -6.92
C LEU A 8 3.76 7.85 -6.66
N GLY A 9 4.56 8.37 -7.60
CA GLY A 9 6.03 8.36 -7.49
C GLY A 9 6.57 8.98 -6.19
N TYR A 10 5.87 9.94 -5.59
CA TYR A 10 6.24 10.56 -4.32
C TYR A 10 5.95 9.69 -3.08
N LEU A 11 5.10 8.66 -3.20
CA LEU A 11 4.84 7.67 -2.14
C LEU A 11 5.77 6.44 -2.25
N GLN A 12 6.35 6.21 -3.41
CA GLN A 12 7.17 5.03 -3.69
C GLN A 12 8.44 4.99 -2.83
N ARG A 13 8.90 3.76 -2.51
CA ARG A 13 10.00 3.42 -1.57
C ARG A 13 9.69 3.69 -0.10
N GLY A 14 9.01 4.79 0.18
CA GLY A 14 8.69 5.24 1.52
C GLY A 14 7.49 4.53 2.12
N TYR A 15 6.38 4.47 1.38
CA TYR A 15 5.09 4.01 1.89
C TYR A 15 4.41 2.96 1.01
N ILE A 16 4.72 2.97 -0.30
CA ILE A 16 4.32 1.93 -1.25
C ILE A 16 5.55 1.41 -2.02
N PRO A 17 5.49 0.22 -2.63
CA PRO A 17 6.60 -0.31 -3.43
C PRO A 17 7.02 0.62 -4.57
N ARG A 18 8.31 0.68 -4.87
CA ARG A 18 8.77 1.30 -6.11
C ARG A 18 8.33 0.51 -7.34
N LEU A 19 7.87 1.20 -8.37
CA LEU A 19 7.63 0.62 -9.69
C LEU A 19 8.93 0.67 -10.50
N PHE A 20 9.42 -0.49 -10.93
CA PHE A 20 10.58 -0.58 -11.83
C PHE A 20 10.15 -0.60 -13.29
N ILE A 21 9.22 -1.49 -13.62
CA ILE A 21 8.79 -1.74 -15.00
C ILE A 21 7.30 -1.95 -15.01
N HIS A 22 6.62 -1.41 -16.02
CA HIS A 22 5.27 -1.81 -16.36
C HIS A 22 5.13 -2.05 -17.86
N GLY A 23 4.27 -3.00 -18.22
CA GLY A 23 4.00 -3.34 -19.60
C GLY A 23 2.52 -3.66 -19.80
N LYS A 24 2.03 -3.46 -21.02
CA LYS A 24 0.69 -3.91 -21.44
C LYS A 24 0.84 -4.87 -22.60
N HIS A 25 0.22 -6.04 -22.50
CA HIS A 25 0.13 -6.98 -23.59
C HIS A 25 -0.92 -6.49 -24.60
N ARG A 26 -0.46 -6.00 -25.76
CA ARG A 26 -1.28 -5.30 -26.76
C ARG A 26 -2.45 -6.13 -27.32
N ARG A 27 -2.41 -7.46 -27.24
CA ARG A 27 -3.42 -8.37 -27.83
C ARG A 27 -4.41 -9.02 -26.86
N TYR A 28 -4.09 -9.11 -25.57
CA TYR A 28 -4.85 -9.96 -24.64
C TYR A 28 -5.32 -9.21 -23.38
N GLY A 29 -5.07 -7.89 -23.28
CA GLY A 29 -5.56 -7.08 -22.17
C GLY A 29 -4.81 -7.23 -20.85
N PHE A 30 -3.93 -8.22 -20.71
CA PHE A 30 -3.09 -8.39 -19.52
C PHE A 30 -1.98 -7.34 -19.44
N GLY A 31 -1.59 -6.96 -18.21
CA GLY A 31 -0.45 -6.10 -17.94
C GLY A 31 0.48 -6.73 -16.92
N ILE A 32 1.75 -6.35 -16.96
CA ILE A 32 2.75 -6.75 -15.96
C ILE A 32 3.22 -5.50 -15.24
N GLN A 33 3.39 -5.61 -13.93
CA GLN A 33 4.07 -4.63 -13.09
C GLN A 33 5.17 -5.35 -12.32
N VAL A 34 6.38 -4.80 -12.37
CA VAL A 34 7.52 -5.26 -11.59
C VAL A 34 7.76 -4.22 -10.50
N LEU A 35 7.52 -4.63 -9.26
CA LEU A 35 7.59 -3.79 -8.08
C LEU A 35 8.81 -4.17 -7.23
N GLU A 36 9.22 -3.23 -6.37
CA GLU A 36 10.18 -3.45 -5.29
C GLU A 36 9.74 -4.60 -4.38
N ASP A 37 10.67 -5.52 -4.12
CA ASP A 37 10.50 -6.50 -3.05
C ASP A 37 10.58 -5.77 -1.71
N CYS A 38 9.50 -5.86 -0.95
CA CYS A 38 9.30 -5.12 0.29
C CYS A 38 9.38 -6.01 1.54
N GLY A 39 9.91 -7.23 1.39
CA GLY A 39 10.01 -8.21 2.46
C GLY A 39 8.71 -9.01 2.65
N GLU A 40 8.56 -9.58 3.84
CA GLU A 40 7.49 -10.53 4.15
C GLU A 40 6.16 -9.81 4.43
N THR A 41 5.05 -10.46 4.09
CA THR A 41 3.71 -9.96 4.46
C THR A 41 3.52 -10.12 5.98
N LEU A 42 2.69 -9.26 6.57
CA LEU A 42 2.32 -9.36 7.99
C LEU A 42 1.12 -10.28 8.23
N GLU A 43 0.79 -11.19 7.30
CA GLU A 43 -0.42 -12.02 7.37
C GLU A 43 -0.52 -12.88 8.64
N ASN A 44 0.65 -13.28 9.16
CA ASN A 44 0.79 -14.07 10.39
C ASN A 44 0.79 -13.21 11.67
N GLY A 45 0.69 -11.89 11.52
CA GLY A 45 0.51 -10.95 12.62
C GLY A 45 1.51 -9.80 12.67
N TRP A 46 1.27 -8.91 13.63
CA TRP A 46 2.10 -7.72 13.84
C TRP A 46 3.42 -8.07 14.52
N HIS A 47 4.53 -7.60 13.95
CA HIS A 47 5.78 -7.48 14.69
C HIS A 47 5.78 -6.23 15.60
N PRO A 48 6.60 -6.18 16.66
CA PRO A 48 6.69 -5.01 17.52
C PRO A 48 6.91 -3.70 16.74
N GLY A 49 6.08 -2.69 17.01
CA GLY A 49 6.19 -1.36 16.39
C GLY A 49 5.63 -1.24 14.96
N THR A 50 5.40 -2.34 14.25
CA THR A 50 4.94 -2.32 12.84
C THR A 50 3.55 -1.71 12.67
N LYS A 51 2.63 -1.91 13.63
CA LYS A 51 1.31 -1.26 13.59
C LYS A 51 1.38 0.27 13.55
N LYS A 52 2.32 0.86 14.31
CA LYS A 52 2.56 2.32 14.31
C LYS A 52 3.11 2.77 12.95
N LEU A 53 4.03 2.00 12.37
CA LEU A 53 4.58 2.28 11.04
C LEU A 53 3.50 2.19 9.95
N ALA A 54 2.61 1.20 10.02
CA ALA A 54 1.50 1.05 9.10
C ALA A 54 0.53 2.24 9.17
N ARG A 55 0.23 2.76 10.38
CA ARG A 55 -0.54 4.00 10.52
C ARG A 55 0.12 5.18 9.83
N ILE A 56 1.43 5.35 9.99
CA ILE A 56 2.19 6.45 9.39
C ILE A 56 2.16 6.31 7.86
N ALA A 57 2.39 5.11 7.34
CA ALA A 57 2.33 4.85 5.91
C ALA A 57 0.94 5.12 5.34
N LEU A 58 -0.11 4.63 6.00
CA LEU A 58 -1.49 4.84 5.57
C LEU A 58 -1.87 6.33 5.58
N ALA A 59 -1.51 7.07 6.62
CA ALA A 59 -1.73 8.50 6.69
C ALA A 59 -1.04 9.25 5.54
N LYS A 60 0.18 8.85 5.18
CA LYS A 60 0.92 9.45 4.05
C LYS A 60 0.30 9.11 2.70
N ILE A 61 -0.25 7.91 2.55
CA ILE A 61 -1.02 7.50 1.37
C ILE A 61 -2.30 8.36 1.26
N HIS A 62 -3.01 8.57 2.37
CA HIS A 62 -4.19 9.43 2.46
C HIS A 62 -3.88 10.90 2.13
N GLU A 63 -2.80 11.46 2.67
CA GLU A 63 -2.30 12.80 2.31
C GLU A 63 -2.00 12.94 0.80
N GLY A 64 -1.65 11.82 0.15
CA GLY A 64 -1.46 11.72 -1.28
C GLY A 64 -2.75 11.69 -2.12
N GLY A 65 -3.93 11.76 -1.49
CA GLY A 65 -5.20 11.63 -2.18
C GLY A 65 -5.47 10.21 -2.64
N VAL A 66 -5.04 9.21 -1.86
CA VAL A 66 -5.24 7.80 -2.16
C VAL A 66 -6.02 7.14 -1.04
N LEU A 67 -7.10 6.43 -1.37
CA LEU A 67 -7.74 5.43 -0.50
C LEU A 67 -7.34 4.05 -1.00
N HIS A 68 -6.84 3.19 -0.12
CA HIS A 68 -6.39 1.85 -0.50
C HIS A 68 -7.53 0.90 -0.86
N ARG A 69 -8.64 1.01 -0.12
CA ARG A 69 -9.89 0.21 -0.15
C ARG A 69 -9.78 -1.26 0.22
N ASP A 70 -8.58 -1.81 0.29
CA ASP A 70 -8.35 -3.19 0.74
C ASP A 70 -7.23 -3.28 1.80
N ILE A 71 -7.43 -2.64 2.95
CA ILE A 71 -6.44 -2.68 4.04
C ILE A 71 -6.52 -4.03 4.76
N SER A 72 -5.51 -4.86 4.57
CA SER A 72 -5.38 -6.17 5.22
C SER A 72 -3.92 -6.44 5.56
N LEU A 73 -3.67 -7.40 6.46
CA LEU A 73 -2.30 -7.80 6.82
C LEU A 73 -1.52 -8.42 5.64
N ARG A 74 -2.22 -8.97 4.64
CA ARG A 74 -1.59 -9.47 3.39
C ARG A 74 -1.07 -8.35 2.51
N ASN A 75 -1.66 -7.17 2.63
CA ASN A 75 -1.33 -5.98 1.87
C ASN A 75 -0.37 -5.05 2.64
N ILE A 76 0.30 -5.57 3.65
CA ILE A 76 1.32 -4.86 4.43
C ILE A 76 2.57 -5.73 4.47
N ASN A 77 3.65 -5.24 3.86
CA ASN A 77 4.93 -5.93 3.86
C ASN A 77 5.92 -5.23 4.79
N TYR A 78 6.79 -6.02 5.41
CA TYR A 78 7.80 -5.58 6.34
C TYR A 78 9.16 -6.21 6.01
N ASP A 79 10.18 -5.36 5.89
CA ASP A 79 11.56 -5.71 5.64
C ASP A 79 12.44 -5.24 6.80
N LEU A 80 12.88 -6.20 7.62
CA LEU A 80 13.78 -6.00 8.76
C LEU A 80 15.15 -5.44 8.35
N GLN A 81 15.59 -5.66 7.11
CA GLN A 81 16.89 -5.20 6.63
C GLN A 81 16.85 -3.73 6.20
N ASN A 82 15.66 -3.17 5.93
CA ASN A 82 15.49 -1.78 5.51
C ASN A 82 15.23 -0.85 6.69
N THR A 83 16.28 -0.25 7.24
CA THR A 83 16.19 0.61 8.44
C THR A 83 15.51 1.97 8.21
N LEU A 84 15.45 2.46 6.97
CA LEU A 84 14.90 3.78 6.67
C LEU A 84 13.38 3.73 6.47
N PHE A 85 12.92 2.73 5.73
CA PHE A 85 11.51 2.52 5.45
C PHE A 85 11.25 1.02 5.57
N PRO A 86 11.04 0.47 6.77
CA PRO A 86 10.92 -0.98 6.88
C PRO A 86 9.54 -1.51 6.47
N LEU A 87 8.51 -0.67 6.30
CA LEU A 87 7.13 -1.11 6.05
C LEU A 87 6.51 -0.45 4.82
N ARG A 88 5.83 -1.24 3.98
CA ARG A 88 5.09 -0.76 2.81
C ARG A 88 3.68 -1.32 2.80
N ILE A 89 2.75 -0.49 2.35
CA ILE A 89 1.41 -0.92 1.98
C ILE A 89 1.42 -1.25 0.49
N VAL A 90 0.97 -2.45 0.15
CA VAL A 90 1.07 -3.04 -1.19
C VAL A 90 -0.31 -3.40 -1.74
N ASP A 91 -0.38 -3.77 -3.01
CA ASP A 91 -1.63 -4.12 -3.71
C ASP A 91 -2.67 -2.99 -3.78
N LEU A 92 -2.39 -2.03 -4.66
CA LEU A 92 -3.29 -0.90 -4.95
C LEU A 92 -4.32 -1.22 -6.04
N GLY A 93 -4.72 -2.49 -6.20
CA GLY A 93 -5.72 -2.90 -7.19
C GLY A 93 -7.05 -2.18 -7.00
N GLU A 94 -7.55 -2.15 -5.77
CA GLU A 94 -8.84 -1.54 -5.42
C GLU A 94 -8.75 -0.04 -5.10
N ALA A 95 -7.55 0.54 -5.18
CA ALA A 95 -7.31 1.89 -4.69
C ALA A 95 -8.04 2.97 -5.51
N THR A 96 -8.48 4.02 -4.82
CA THR A 96 -9.01 5.25 -5.43
C THR A 96 -8.01 6.37 -5.30
N LEU A 97 -7.67 6.97 -6.44
CA LEU A 97 -6.66 8.01 -6.58
C LEU A 97 -7.35 9.30 -7.05
N ASP A 98 -8.01 9.97 -6.11
CA ASP A 98 -8.78 11.19 -6.36
C ASP A 98 -8.82 12.04 -5.08
N THR A 99 -8.06 13.13 -5.08
CA THR A 99 -7.95 14.05 -3.93
C THR A 99 -9.28 14.66 -3.51
N GLU A 100 -10.27 14.78 -4.41
CA GLU A 100 -11.59 15.32 -4.07
C GLU A 100 -12.44 14.29 -3.30
N LEU A 101 -12.20 12.99 -3.54
CA LEU A 101 -12.91 11.90 -2.88
C LEU A 101 -12.23 11.45 -1.57
N VAL A 102 -10.93 11.72 -1.43
CA VAL A 102 -10.15 11.36 -0.25
C VAL A 102 -10.31 12.44 0.83
N THR A 103 -11.47 12.41 1.49
CA THR A 103 -11.81 13.31 2.60
C THR A 103 -11.50 12.67 3.96
N GLY A 104 -11.43 13.48 5.02
CA GLY A 104 -11.20 12.98 6.38
C GLY A 104 -12.24 11.94 6.84
N GLU A 105 -13.49 12.05 6.38
CA GLU A 105 -14.55 11.07 6.62
C GLU A 105 -14.31 9.77 5.85
N ALA A 106 -13.92 9.86 4.58
CA ALA A 106 -13.64 8.72 3.73
C ALA A 106 -12.41 7.91 4.19
N MET A 107 -11.48 8.55 4.91
CA MET A 107 -10.29 7.89 5.49
C MET A 107 -10.62 7.05 6.75
N GLN A 108 -11.67 7.40 7.51
CA GLN A 108 -11.95 6.75 8.80
C GLN A 108 -12.17 5.24 8.72
N PRO A 109 -12.89 4.69 7.73
CA PRO A 109 -13.07 3.24 7.61
C PRO A 109 -11.74 2.49 7.50
N GLU A 110 -10.79 2.96 6.69
CA GLU A 110 -9.48 2.31 6.55
C GLU A 110 -8.63 2.42 7.81
N LEU A 111 -8.66 3.57 8.48
CA LEU A 111 -7.96 3.76 9.75
C LEU A 111 -8.52 2.82 10.83
N LYS A 112 -9.84 2.71 10.92
CA LYS A 112 -10.51 1.80 11.85
C LYS A 112 -10.17 0.34 11.52
N GLN A 113 -10.25 -0.03 10.24
CA GLN A 113 -9.91 -1.37 9.76
C GLN A 113 -8.47 -1.74 10.13
N LEU A 114 -7.51 -0.85 9.89
CA LEU A 114 -6.11 -1.04 10.28
C LEU A 114 -5.95 -1.31 11.78
N GLU A 115 -6.71 -0.59 12.62
CA GLU A 115 -6.68 -0.77 14.07
C GLU A 115 -7.26 -2.12 14.52
N GLU A 116 -8.22 -2.65 13.78
CA GLU A 116 -8.93 -3.89 14.09
C GLU A 116 -8.29 -5.13 13.46
N LEU A 117 -7.27 -4.97 12.59
CA LEU A 117 -6.60 -6.08 11.92
C LEU A 117 -6.04 -7.12 12.90
N ARG A 118 -6.36 -8.37 12.62
CA ARG A 118 -5.88 -9.56 13.33
C ARG A 118 -5.26 -10.53 12.34
N PRO A 119 -4.29 -11.36 12.79
CA PRO A 119 -3.76 -12.46 11.97
C PRO A 119 -4.90 -13.32 11.44
N ILE A 120 -4.73 -13.84 10.23
CA ILE A 120 -5.67 -14.82 9.69
C ILE A 120 -5.34 -16.15 10.37
N ALA A 121 -6.37 -16.76 10.98
CA ALA A 121 -6.25 -18.06 11.65
C ALA A 121 -6.12 -19.21 10.66
#